data_AF-A0A7D8YFJ4-F1
#
_entry.id   AF-A0A7D8YFJ4-F1
#
_cell.length_a   1.000
_cell.length_b   1.000
_cell.length_c   1.000
_cell.angle_alpha   90.00
_cell.angle_beta   90.00
_cell.angle_gamma   90.00
#
_symmetry.space_group_name_H-M   'P 1'
#
loop_
_entity.id
_entity.type
_entity.pdbx_description
1 polymer ?
#
loop_
_entity_poly.entity_id
_entity_poly.type
_entity_poly.pdbx_seq_one_letter_code
_entity_poly.pdbx_strand_id
1 'polypeptide(L)'
;MLTLGCWTRNGFDPAAAREACPMRVRLGDVMVQMGLLSPSQRDEVVRVQAGCGRPFGLLAEQMFGIGAGDVEAAWATQYAHSADRCDPRDEVFEPRALARVERRQAWQFRCLPIRYEGEAMVVCTTGDHLLRSLRFTGWRIPEPCIFVLTTPEALGMALMRYYPMSGMSPELLSVRPEYAVRLSAFCEDDDEHRAA
;
A
#
# COMPACT_ATOMS: atom_id res chain seq x y z
N MET A 1 0.16 -17.91 -12.80
CA MET A 1 -0.47 -18.44 -11.57
C MET A 1 0.29 -17.82 -10.41
N LEU A 2 -0.10 -16.61 -9.98
CA LEU A 2 0.69 -15.78 -9.06
C LEU A 2 0.05 -15.83 -7.66
N THR A 3 0.67 -16.58 -6.76
CA THR A 3 0.35 -16.60 -5.32
C THR A 3 0.83 -15.32 -4.66
N LEU A 4 -0.09 -14.45 -4.21
CA LEU A 4 0.23 -13.30 -3.36
C LEU A 4 0.53 -13.79 -1.93
N GLY A 5 1.78 -14.15 -1.68
CA GLY A 5 2.26 -14.73 -0.42
C GLY A 5 3.11 -13.81 0.47
N CYS A 6 3.05 -12.48 0.32
CA CYS A 6 3.99 -11.58 1.01
C CYS A 6 3.66 -11.27 2.48
N TRP A 7 2.57 -11.79 3.04
CA TRP A 7 2.16 -11.47 4.41
C TRP A 7 1.84 -12.74 5.18
N THR A 8 2.55 -12.96 6.28
CA THR A 8 2.30 -14.06 7.22
C THR A 8 1.85 -13.49 8.56
N ARG A 9 1.38 -14.36 9.45
CA ARG A 9 1.02 -14.03 10.83
C ARG A 9 2.16 -13.39 11.65
N ASN A 10 3.41 -13.46 11.15
CA ASN A 10 4.64 -12.95 11.79
C ASN A 10 5.23 -11.71 11.08
N GLY A 11 4.53 -11.10 10.13
CA GLY A 11 5.00 -9.93 9.38
C GLY A 11 5.23 -10.18 7.89
N PHE A 12 5.82 -9.18 7.23
CA PHE A 12 6.05 -9.12 5.78
C PHE A 12 7.14 -10.09 5.30
N ASP A 13 6.83 -10.92 4.30
CA ASP A 13 7.75 -11.81 3.58
C ASP A 13 8.19 -11.17 2.24
N PRO A 14 9.46 -10.74 2.10
CA PRO A 14 9.95 -10.07 0.91
C PRO A 14 10.37 -11.02 -0.22
N ALA A 15 10.40 -12.35 0.00
CA ALA A 15 10.74 -13.30 -1.07
C ALA A 15 9.64 -13.33 -2.15
N ALA A 16 8.37 -13.30 -1.73
CA ALA A 16 7.21 -13.27 -2.63
C ALA A 16 7.06 -11.93 -3.38
N ALA A 17 7.70 -10.84 -2.92
CA ALA A 17 7.61 -9.53 -3.55
C ALA A 17 8.50 -9.38 -4.81
N ARG A 18 9.44 -10.31 -5.06
CA ARG A 18 10.54 -10.13 -6.02
C ARG A 18 10.16 -10.32 -7.51
N GLU A 19 8.96 -10.80 -7.83
CA GLU A 19 8.73 -11.47 -9.14
C GLU A 19 7.86 -10.73 -10.20
N ALA A 20 7.61 -9.42 -10.13
CA ALA A 20 6.79 -8.74 -11.17
C ALA A 20 7.35 -7.39 -11.69
N CYS A 21 7.54 -7.30 -13.02
CA CYS A 21 7.70 -6.11 -13.90
C CYS A 21 8.97 -5.20 -13.83
N PRO A 22 9.50 -4.71 -14.99
CA PRO A 22 10.91 -4.30 -15.17
C PRO A 22 11.26 -2.85 -14.81
N MET A 23 10.32 -2.03 -14.35
CA MET A 23 10.59 -0.68 -13.83
C MET A 23 9.99 -0.49 -12.43
N ARG A 24 10.21 -1.47 -11.55
CA ARG A 24 9.87 -1.31 -10.14
C ARG A 24 10.88 -0.39 -9.45
N VAL A 25 10.40 0.75 -8.97
CA VAL A 25 11.13 1.59 -8.00
C VAL A 25 11.62 0.66 -6.89
N ARG A 26 12.91 0.69 -6.55
CA ARG A 26 13.48 -0.20 -5.53
C ARG A 26 13.20 0.37 -4.15
N LEU A 27 12.91 -0.49 -3.17
CA LEU A 27 12.64 -0.07 -1.78
C LEU A 27 13.75 0.82 -1.21
N GLY A 28 15.02 0.49 -1.48
CA GLY A 28 16.15 1.30 -1.04
C GLY A 28 16.14 2.72 -1.61
N ASP A 29 15.72 2.90 -2.86
CA ASP A 29 15.63 4.23 -3.48
C ASP A 29 14.45 5.02 -2.91
N VAL A 30 13.31 4.36 -2.65
CA VAL A 30 12.18 4.99 -1.95
C VAL A 30 12.59 5.47 -0.56
N MET A 31 13.31 4.65 0.20
CA MET A 31 13.78 5.02 1.54
C MET A 31 14.76 6.20 1.51
N VAL A 32 15.57 6.33 0.45
CA VAL A 32 16.44 7.51 0.23
C VAL A 32 15.60 8.75 -0.09
N GLN A 33 14.63 8.62 -1.00
CA GLN A 33 13.72 9.72 -1.37
C GLN A 33 12.93 10.23 -0.16
N MET A 34 12.48 9.33 0.72
CA MET A 34 11.79 9.67 1.97
C MET A 34 12.71 10.25 3.05
N GLY A 35 14.03 10.37 2.80
CA GLY A 35 15.00 10.87 3.77
C GLY A 35 15.29 9.91 4.94
N LEU A 36 14.90 8.64 4.82
CA LEU A 36 15.15 7.61 5.84
C LEU A 36 16.57 7.06 5.77
N LEU A 37 17.17 7.05 4.59
CA LEU A 37 18.54 6.61 4.35
C LEU A 37 19.28 7.63 3.49
N SER A 38 20.59 7.74 3.68
CA SER A 38 21.45 8.35 2.67
C SER A 38 21.70 7.37 1.50
N PRO A 39 22.09 7.88 0.31
CA PRO A 39 22.52 7.02 -0.80
C PRO A 39 23.61 6.02 -0.39
N SER A 40 24.59 6.47 0.42
CA SER A 40 25.68 5.62 0.91
C SER A 40 25.20 4.53 1.89
N GLN A 41 24.24 4.84 2.76
CA GLN A 41 23.65 3.85 3.67
C GLN A 41 22.86 2.79 2.88
N ARG A 42 22.06 3.19 1.88
CA ARG A 42 21.37 2.26 0.98
C ARG A 42 22.36 1.30 0.30
N ASP A 43 23.44 1.82 -0.28
CA ASP A 43 24.42 1.01 -1.00
C ASP A 43 25.09 -0.02 -0.09
N GLU A 44 25.35 0.37 1.16
CA GLU A 44 25.87 -0.50 2.21
C GLU A 44 24.87 -1.62 2.60
N VAL A 45 23.58 -1.31 2.72
CA VAL A 45 22.53 -2.35 2.92
C VAL A 45 22.51 -3.32 1.73
N VAL A 46 22.56 -2.82 0.49
CA VAL A 46 22.55 -3.67 -0.71
C VAL A 46 23.76 -4.61 -0.73
N ARG A 47 24.94 -4.10 -0.38
CA ARG A 47 26.17 -4.89 -0.29
C ARG A 47 26.03 -6.04 0.73
N VAL A 48 25.49 -5.75 1.91
CA VAL A 48 25.24 -6.78 2.94
C VAL A 48 24.15 -7.76 2.49
N GLN A 49 23.07 -7.26 1.88
CA GLN A 49 21.98 -8.08 1.35
C GLN A 49 22.47 -9.09 0.31
N ALA A 50 23.37 -8.69 -0.59
CA ALA A 50 23.95 -9.57 -1.60
C ALA A 50 24.68 -10.77 -0.99
N GLY A 51 25.28 -10.60 0.19
CA GLY A 51 26.01 -11.65 0.90
C GLY A 51 25.16 -12.58 1.77
N CYS A 52 23.96 -12.17 2.18
CA CYS A 52 23.14 -12.94 3.15
C CYS A 52 21.71 -13.27 2.70
N GLY A 53 21.21 -12.65 1.62
CA GLY A 53 19.86 -12.86 1.10
C GLY A 53 18.73 -12.33 2.01
N ARG A 54 19.05 -11.65 3.12
CA ARG A 54 18.07 -11.15 4.08
C ARG A 54 17.24 -9.99 3.49
N PRO A 55 16.03 -9.74 4.03
CA PRO A 55 15.20 -8.60 3.63
C PRO A 55 15.94 -7.26 3.73
N PHE A 56 15.76 -6.38 2.73
CA PHE A 56 16.38 -5.04 2.76
C PHE A 56 15.92 -4.24 3.97
N GLY A 57 14.61 -4.20 4.24
CA GLY A 57 14.04 -3.48 5.38
C GLY A 57 14.63 -3.94 6.72
N LEU A 58 14.68 -5.25 6.95
CA LEU A 58 15.28 -5.84 8.16
C LEU A 58 16.74 -5.46 8.34
N LEU A 59 17.51 -5.41 7.24
CA LEU A 59 18.91 -4.98 7.29
C LEU A 59 19.02 -3.48 7.59
N ALA A 60 18.15 -2.65 7.01
CA ALA A 60 18.12 -1.21 7.30
C ALA A 60 17.77 -0.93 8.78
N GLU A 61 16.83 -1.68 9.36
CA GLU A 61 16.52 -1.61 10.80
C GLU A 61 17.75 -1.94 11.65
N GLN A 62 18.43 -3.04 11.34
CA GLN A 62 19.56 -3.54 12.14
C GLN A 62 20.83 -2.71 11.99
N MET A 63 21.09 -2.19 10.80
CA MET A 63 22.33 -1.47 10.49
C MET A 63 22.24 0.02 10.84
N PHE A 64 21.06 0.62 10.69
CA PHE A 64 20.87 2.07 10.80
C PHE A 64 19.77 2.50 11.75
N GLY A 65 19.13 1.56 12.47
CA GLY A 65 18.12 1.88 13.47
C GLY A 65 16.82 2.45 12.89
N ILE A 66 16.54 2.19 11.60
CA ILE A 66 15.29 2.62 10.97
C ILE A 66 14.12 1.95 11.67
N GLY A 67 13.05 2.68 11.94
CA GLY A 67 11.86 2.11 12.57
C GLY A 67 11.10 1.20 11.62
N ALA A 68 10.56 0.08 12.12
CA ALA A 68 9.73 -0.84 11.33
C ALA A 68 8.54 -0.13 10.64
N GLY A 69 7.95 0.87 11.31
CA GLY A 69 6.89 1.70 10.72
C GLY A 69 7.34 2.53 9.51
N ASP A 70 8.59 3.00 9.51
CA ASP A 70 9.15 3.77 8.39
C ASP A 70 9.48 2.85 7.20
N VAL A 71 9.99 1.65 7.47
CA VAL A 71 10.19 0.60 6.45
C VAL A 71 8.87 0.23 5.79
N GLU A 72 7.83 0.01 6.60
CA GLU A 72 6.49 -0.31 6.11
C GLU A 72 5.89 0.83 5.28
N ALA A 73 6.10 2.09 5.68
CA ALA A 73 5.66 3.25 4.91
C ALA A 73 6.37 3.30 3.55
N ALA A 74 7.70 3.11 3.51
CA ALA A 74 8.45 3.06 2.26
C ALA A 74 8.00 1.91 1.35
N TRP A 75 7.68 0.76 1.92
CA TRP A 75 7.13 -0.36 1.16
C TRP A 75 5.74 -0.05 0.61
N ALA A 76 4.85 0.58 1.38
CA ALA A 76 3.54 1.01 0.90
C ALA A 76 3.66 2.01 -0.26
N THR A 77 4.58 2.97 -0.16
CA THR A 77 4.91 3.90 -1.25
C THR A 77 5.37 3.14 -2.50
N GLN A 78 6.32 2.20 -2.34
CA GLN A 78 6.81 1.37 -3.43
C GLN A 78 5.67 0.57 -4.09
N TYR A 79 4.79 -0.04 -3.28
CA TYR A 79 3.64 -0.79 -3.78
C TYR A 79 2.73 0.13 -4.61
N ALA A 80 2.42 1.31 -4.10
CA ALA A 80 1.53 2.26 -4.74
C ALA A 80 2.00 2.73 -6.13
N HIS A 81 3.31 2.78 -6.37
CA HIS A 81 3.87 3.07 -7.69
C HIS A 81 3.53 2.02 -8.75
N SER A 82 3.30 0.78 -8.35
CA SER A 82 3.05 -0.35 -9.26
C SER A 82 1.63 -0.91 -9.20
N ALA A 83 0.80 -0.38 -8.29
CA ALA A 83 -0.56 -0.84 -8.09
C ALA A 83 -1.47 -0.35 -9.21
N ASP A 84 -2.32 -1.24 -9.71
CA ASP A 84 -3.37 -0.87 -10.66
C ASP A 84 -4.33 0.15 -10.03
N ARG A 85 -4.94 0.96 -10.89
CA ARG A 85 -5.93 1.97 -10.49
C ARG A 85 -7.30 1.62 -11.02
N CYS A 86 -8.32 1.86 -10.22
CA CYS A 86 -9.72 1.68 -10.61
C CYS A 86 -10.60 2.83 -10.11
N ASP A 87 -11.76 2.99 -10.75
CA ASP A 87 -12.86 3.76 -10.19
C ASP A 87 -13.89 2.80 -9.58
N PRO A 88 -14.00 2.70 -8.24
CA PRO A 88 -14.92 1.78 -7.59
C PRO A 88 -16.40 2.11 -7.82
N ARG A 89 -16.72 3.25 -8.47
CA ARG A 89 -18.10 3.59 -8.84
C ARG A 89 -18.59 2.83 -10.07
N ASP A 90 -17.65 2.44 -10.93
CA ASP A 90 -17.91 1.76 -12.21
C ASP A 90 -17.65 0.23 -12.14
N GLU A 91 -17.13 -0.24 -11.00
CA GLU A 91 -16.83 -1.65 -10.76
C GLU A 91 -18.09 -2.49 -10.45
N VAL A 92 -18.04 -3.76 -10.82
CA VAL A 92 -19.04 -4.76 -10.43
C VAL A 92 -18.55 -5.48 -9.17
N PHE A 93 -19.34 -5.38 -8.10
CA PHE A 93 -18.98 -5.93 -6.79
C PHE A 93 -19.56 -7.33 -6.60
N GLU A 94 -18.72 -8.26 -6.15
CA GLU A 94 -19.18 -9.57 -5.73
C GLU A 94 -19.72 -9.52 -4.29
N PRO A 95 -20.97 -9.97 -4.04
CA PRO A 95 -21.55 -9.95 -2.69
C PRO A 95 -20.70 -10.70 -1.66
N ARG A 96 -20.03 -11.79 -2.07
CA ARG A 96 -19.15 -12.57 -1.19
C ARG A 96 -17.89 -11.81 -0.76
N ALA A 97 -17.37 -10.91 -1.60
CA ALA A 97 -16.22 -10.08 -1.26
C ALA A 97 -16.64 -8.99 -0.27
N LEU A 98 -17.76 -8.32 -0.54
CA LEU A 98 -18.35 -7.33 0.37
C LEU A 98 -18.64 -7.93 1.76
N ALA A 99 -19.11 -9.18 1.84
CA ALA A 99 -19.38 -9.82 3.11
C ALA A 99 -18.12 -10.11 3.97
N ARG A 100 -16.90 -9.97 3.44
CA ARG A 100 -15.65 -10.24 4.19
C ARG A 100 -15.27 -9.16 5.17
N VAL A 101 -15.77 -7.94 4.98
CA VAL A 101 -15.42 -6.81 5.82
C VAL A 101 -16.69 -6.24 6.41
N GLU A 102 -16.71 -6.02 7.72
CA GLU A 102 -17.84 -5.35 8.31
C GLU A 102 -17.84 -3.86 7.97
N ARG A 103 -19.04 -3.28 7.90
CA ARG A 103 -19.25 -1.86 7.60
C ARG A 103 -18.33 -0.92 8.37
N ARG A 104 -18.19 -1.12 9.69
CA ARG A 104 -17.32 -0.29 10.54
C ARG A 104 -15.85 -0.46 10.17
N GLN A 105 -15.43 -1.68 9.84
CA GLN A 105 -14.06 -1.98 9.44
C GLN A 105 -13.74 -1.36 8.07
N ALA A 106 -14.66 -1.44 7.11
CA ALA A 106 -14.49 -0.84 5.78
C ALA A 106 -14.19 0.66 5.90
N TRP A 107 -14.96 1.36 6.73
CA TRP A 107 -14.75 2.79 7.01
C TRP A 107 -13.52 3.07 7.88
N GLN A 108 -13.25 2.28 8.93
CA GLN A 108 -12.12 2.50 9.84
C GLN A 108 -10.77 2.29 9.14
N PHE A 109 -10.69 1.26 8.30
CA PHE A 109 -9.46 0.85 7.62
C PHE A 109 -9.39 1.31 6.16
N ARG A 110 -10.44 2.00 5.67
CA ARG A 110 -10.55 2.53 4.30
C ARG A 110 -10.29 1.46 3.25
N CYS A 111 -10.96 0.32 3.44
CA CYS A 111 -10.79 -0.85 2.59
C CYS A 111 -12.15 -1.25 2.02
N LEU A 112 -12.21 -1.41 0.71
CA LEU A 112 -13.42 -1.78 -0.01
C LEU A 112 -13.16 -3.05 -0.83
N PRO A 113 -13.56 -4.23 -0.34
CA PRO A 113 -13.53 -5.45 -1.14
C PRO A 113 -14.37 -5.30 -2.40
N ILE A 114 -13.83 -5.63 -3.57
CA ILE A 114 -14.54 -5.56 -4.84
C ILE A 114 -15.02 -6.95 -5.27
N ARG A 115 -14.06 -7.86 -5.49
CA ARG A 115 -14.28 -9.19 -6.11
C ARG A 115 -13.17 -10.15 -5.72
N TYR A 116 -13.27 -11.38 -6.19
CA TYR A 116 -12.15 -12.33 -6.15
C TYR A 116 -11.56 -12.52 -7.54
N GLU A 117 -10.24 -12.63 -7.61
CA GLU A 117 -9.48 -13.05 -8.78
C GLU A 117 -8.74 -14.35 -8.43
N GLY A 118 -9.36 -15.47 -8.77
CA GLY A 118 -8.95 -16.78 -8.25
C GLY A 118 -9.15 -16.86 -6.74
N GLU A 119 -8.07 -17.16 -6.01
CA GLU A 119 -8.06 -17.25 -4.54
C GLU A 119 -7.81 -15.89 -3.86
N ALA A 120 -7.42 -14.86 -4.63
CA ALA A 120 -7.09 -13.56 -4.08
C ALA A 120 -8.30 -12.62 -4.09
N MET A 121 -8.51 -11.87 -3.01
CA MET A 121 -9.53 -10.83 -2.95
C MET A 121 -8.96 -9.51 -3.45
N VAL A 122 -9.64 -8.87 -4.40
CA VAL A 122 -9.30 -7.53 -4.86
C VAL A 122 -9.90 -6.51 -3.88
N VAL A 123 -9.06 -5.63 -3.36
CA VAL A 123 -9.42 -4.60 -2.38
C VAL A 123 -9.04 -3.23 -2.90
N CYS A 124 -10.02 -2.33 -2.95
CA CYS A 124 -9.84 -0.94 -3.31
C CYS A 124 -9.49 -0.10 -2.07
N THR A 125 -8.50 0.77 -2.20
CA THR A 125 -8.12 1.75 -1.17
C THR A 125 -7.46 2.98 -1.82
N THR A 126 -6.98 3.94 -1.02
CA THR A 126 -6.17 5.07 -1.52
C THR A 126 -4.70 4.88 -1.15
N GLY A 127 -3.80 5.58 -1.83
CA GLY A 127 -2.37 5.57 -1.46
C GLY A 127 -2.14 5.91 0.03
N ASP A 128 -2.77 6.98 0.51
CA ASP A 128 -2.66 7.45 1.91
C ASP A 128 -3.18 6.45 2.96
N HIS A 129 -4.06 5.53 2.55
CA HIS A 129 -4.64 4.53 3.46
C HIS A 129 -4.14 3.11 3.21
N LEU A 130 -3.30 2.93 2.19
CA LEU A 130 -2.83 1.62 1.74
C LEU A 130 -2.17 0.85 2.88
N LEU A 131 -1.24 1.47 3.63
CA LEU A 131 -0.56 0.79 4.73
C LEU A 131 -1.53 0.34 5.84
N ARG A 132 -2.47 1.21 6.21
CA ARG A 132 -3.50 0.89 7.20
C ARG A 132 -4.39 -0.27 6.72
N SER A 133 -4.77 -0.24 5.45
CA SER A 133 -5.60 -1.27 4.80
C SER A 133 -4.85 -2.62 4.71
N LEU A 134 -3.57 -2.59 4.35
CA LEU A 134 -2.69 -3.76 4.32
C LEU A 134 -2.55 -4.41 5.70
N ARG A 135 -2.28 -3.62 6.75
CA ARG A 135 -2.22 -4.14 8.13
C ARG A 135 -3.53 -4.81 8.56
N PHE A 136 -4.66 -4.18 8.25
CA PHE A 136 -5.97 -4.74 8.58
C PHE A 136 -6.21 -6.08 7.86
N THR A 137 -6.01 -6.10 6.54
CA THR A 137 -6.25 -7.30 5.74
C THR A 137 -5.31 -8.44 6.12
N GLY A 138 -4.00 -8.18 6.29
CA GLY A 138 -3.02 -9.19 6.69
C GLY A 138 -3.28 -9.81 8.07
N TRP A 139 -3.97 -9.10 8.96
CA TRP A 139 -4.35 -9.64 10.27
C TRP A 139 -5.73 -10.30 10.28
N ARG A 140 -6.70 -9.73 9.58
CA ARG A 140 -8.12 -10.09 9.72
C ARG A 140 -8.63 -11.01 8.62
N ILE A 141 -8.02 -10.97 7.44
CA ILE A 141 -8.49 -11.67 6.24
C ILE A 141 -7.51 -12.80 5.92
N PRO A 142 -7.96 -14.06 5.91
CA PRO A 142 -7.07 -15.19 5.67
C PRO A 142 -6.70 -15.35 4.19
N GLU A 143 -7.53 -14.87 3.27
CA GLU A 143 -7.25 -14.92 1.84
C GLU A 143 -6.20 -13.88 1.43
N PRO A 144 -5.36 -14.17 0.41
CA PRO A 144 -4.49 -13.17 -0.18
C PRO A 144 -5.27 -11.95 -0.68
N CYS A 145 -4.73 -10.74 -0.51
CA CYS A 145 -5.36 -9.51 -1.00
C CYS A 145 -4.51 -8.85 -2.09
N ILE A 146 -5.15 -8.50 -3.21
CA ILE A 146 -4.60 -7.64 -4.26
C ILE A 146 -5.16 -6.24 -4.04
N PHE A 147 -4.29 -5.25 -3.88
CA PHE A 147 -4.72 -3.88 -3.73
C PHE A 147 -4.71 -3.13 -5.05
N VAL A 148 -5.84 -2.47 -5.32
CA VAL A 148 -6.00 -1.46 -6.37
C VAL A 148 -6.23 -0.10 -5.74
N LEU A 149 -5.74 0.95 -6.38
CA LEU A 149 -5.79 2.31 -5.86
C LEU A 149 -6.87 3.14 -6.55
N THR A 150 -7.46 4.04 -5.77
CA THR A 150 -8.43 5.03 -6.24
C THR A 150 -8.22 6.37 -5.54
N THR A 151 -9.04 7.36 -5.87
CA THR A 151 -9.05 8.67 -5.19
C THR A 151 -9.86 8.61 -3.89
N PRO A 152 -9.57 9.47 -2.90
CA PRO A 152 -10.34 9.54 -1.66
C PRO A 152 -11.85 9.76 -1.89
N GLU A 153 -12.19 10.62 -2.84
CA GLU A 153 -13.57 10.94 -3.19
C GLU A 153 -14.32 9.72 -3.74
N ALA A 154 -13.73 9.01 -4.71
CA ALA A 154 -14.34 7.83 -5.31
C ALA A 154 -14.46 6.69 -4.31
N LEU A 155 -13.44 6.45 -3.47
CA LEU A 155 -13.52 5.48 -2.38
C LEU A 155 -14.65 5.84 -1.40
N GLY A 156 -14.75 7.11 -1.01
CA GLY A 156 -15.76 7.59 -0.07
C GLY A 156 -17.18 7.39 -0.60
N MET A 157 -17.42 7.74 -1.86
CA MET A 157 -18.70 7.51 -2.54
C MET A 157 -19.07 6.02 -2.58
N ALA A 158 -18.11 5.16 -2.93
CA ALA A 158 -18.35 3.72 -2.99
C ALA A 158 -18.60 3.13 -1.60
N LEU A 159 -17.86 3.56 -0.56
CA LEU A 159 -18.11 3.16 0.82
C LEU A 159 -19.49 3.60 1.32
N MET A 160 -19.98 4.78 0.94
CA MET A 160 -21.35 5.18 1.28
C MET A 160 -22.39 4.29 0.62
N ARG A 161 -22.17 3.88 -0.63
CA ARG A 161 -23.09 3.03 -1.37
C ARG A 161 -23.16 1.61 -0.80
N TYR A 162 -22.00 0.99 -0.56
CA TYR A 162 -21.93 -0.43 -0.17
C TYR A 162 -21.87 -0.66 1.34
N TYR A 163 -21.42 0.33 2.11
CA TYR A 163 -21.27 0.27 3.56
C TYR A 163 -21.90 1.50 4.25
N PRO A 164 -23.18 1.83 4.01
CA PRO A 164 -23.78 3.07 4.52
C PRO A 164 -23.76 3.15 6.04
N MET A 165 -23.08 4.17 6.60
CA MET A 165 -22.94 4.39 8.03
C MET A 165 -23.28 5.84 8.38
N SER A 166 -24.14 6.05 9.38
CA SER A 166 -24.51 7.39 9.84
C SER A 166 -23.28 8.18 10.30
N GLY A 167 -23.20 9.45 9.91
CA GLY A 167 -22.06 10.32 10.21
C GLY A 167 -20.81 10.08 9.35
N MET A 168 -20.86 9.18 8.37
CA MET A 168 -19.76 8.93 7.45
C MET A 168 -20.05 9.51 6.07
N SER A 169 -19.07 10.22 5.50
CA SER A 169 -19.16 10.88 4.20
C SER A 169 -17.80 10.86 3.48
N PRO A 170 -17.75 11.16 2.17
CA PRO A 170 -16.53 11.06 1.37
C PRO A 170 -15.46 12.06 1.82
N GLU A 171 -15.87 13.22 2.36
CA GLU A 171 -14.97 14.28 2.81
C GLU A 171 -14.04 13.80 3.95
N LEU A 172 -14.47 12.80 4.74
CA LEU A 172 -13.66 12.20 5.80
C LEU A 172 -12.43 11.44 5.28
N LEU A 173 -12.38 11.13 3.98
CA LEU A 173 -11.24 10.45 3.36
C LEU A 173 -10.23 11.43 2.77
N SER A 174 -10.64 12.67 2.50
CA SER A 174 -9.76 13.73 1.98
C SER A 174 -8.86 14.35 3.06
N VAL A 175 -9.17 14.10 4.34
CA VAL A 175 -8.30 14.50 5.45
C VAL A 175 -7.06 13.60 5.44
N ARG A 176 -5.92 14.17 5.03
CA ARG A 176 -4.64 13.46 5.07
C ARG A 176 -4.37 12.97 6.50
N PRO A 177 -4.07 11.68 6.69
CA PRO A 177 -3.68 11.21 8.01
C PRO A 177 -2.37 11.86 8.45
N GLU A 178 -2.16 12.09 9.75
CA GLU A 178 -0.96 12.73 10.31
C GLU A 178 0.36 12.06 9.87
N TYR A 179 0.31 10.78 9.50
CA TYR A 179 1.45 10.04 8.96
C TYR A 179 1.72 10.30 7.45
N ALA A 180 0.77 10.87 6.70
CA ALA A 180 0.93 11.20 5.28
C ALA A 180 1.69 12.52 5.05
N VAL A 181 1.92 13.32 6.09
CA VAL A 181 2.62 14.62 6.01
C VAL A 181 4.05 14.48 5.45
N ARG A 182 4.68 13.29 5.54
CA ARG A 182 6.00 13.03 4.95
C ARG A 182 5.98 12.61 3.48
N LEU A 183 4.84 12.17 2.94
CA LEU A 183 4.75 11.66 1.55
C LEU A 183 4.39 12.74 0.54
N SER A 184 3.72 13.81 0.96
CA SER A 184 3.21 14.83 0.05
C SER A 184 4.22 15.86 -0.41
N ALA A 185 5.43 15.87 0.15
CA ALA A 185 6.49 16.80 -0.25
C ALA A 185 7.15 16.45 -1.61
N PHE A 186 6.64 15.45 -2.33
CA PHE A 186 7.34 14.83 -3.46
C PHE A 186 6.51 14.64 -4.75
N CYS A 187 5.27 15.13 -4.79
CA CYS A 187 4.44 15.04 -6.01
C CYS A 187 4.14 16.38 -6.68
N GLU A 188 4.68 17.48 -6.18
CA GLU A 188 4.61 18.80 -6.84
C GLU A 188 6.03 19.16 -7.29
N ASP A 189 6.47 18.70 -8.47
CA ASP A 189 7.59 19.34 -9.22
C ASP A 189 7.86 18.81 -10.65
N ASP A 190 6.95 18.07 -11.32
CA ASP A 190 7.20 17.59 -12.71
C ASP A 190 6.14 18.07 -13.73
N ASP A 191 5.78 19.37 -13.72
CA ASP A 191 4.90 19.95 -14.76
C ASP A 191 5.38 21.29 -15.34
N GLU A 192 6.70 21.56 -15.29
CA GLU A 192 7.27 22.75 -15.95
C GLU A 192 8.49 22.39 -16.79
N HIS A 193 8.34 21.58 -17.85
CA HIS A 193 9.25 21.58 -19.01
C HIS A 193 8.58 21.05 -20.29
N ARG A 194 7.40 21.60 -20.64
CA ARG A 194 6.80 21.36 -21.95
C ARG A 194 5.98 22.54 -22.47
N ALA A 195 6.64 23.62 -22.86
CA ALA A 195 6.36 24.38 -24.09
C ALA A 195 7.27 25.63 -24.20
N ALA A 196 8.01 25.67 -25.31
CA ALA A 196 8.55 26.83 -26.04
C ALA A 196 9.42 27.84 -25.29
#